data_AF-A0A354D0K1-F1
#
_entry.id   AF-A0A354D0K1-F1
#
_cell.length_a   1.000
_cell.length_b   1.000
_cell.length_c   1.000
_cell.angle_alpha   90.00
_cell.angle_beta   90.00
_cell.angle_gamma   90.00
#
_symmetry.space_group_name_H-M   'P 1'
#
loop_
_entity.id
_entity.type
_entity.pdbx_description
1 polymer ?
#
loop_
_entity_poly.entity_id
_entity_poly.type
_entity_poly.pdbx_seq_one_letter_code
_entity_poly.pdbx_strand_id
1 'polypeptide(L)' 'TIEGPIEFVHPNKGCLINQREAGVHTDSFASALRAALREDPDVILVGEMRDLETIELALTAAETGHLVFG' A
#
# COMPACT_ATOMS: atom_id res chain seq x y z
N THR A 1 -3.59 0.41 -3.31
CA THR A 1 -2.23 0.09 -3.79
C THR A 1 -1.32 1.27 -3.53
N ILE A 2 -0.04 1.02 -3.31
CA ILE A 2 1.01 2.02 -3.16
C ILE A 2 2.08 1.68 -4.19
N GLU A 3 2.24 2.51 -5.21
CA GLU A 3 3.04 2.24 -6.40
C GLU A 3 3.95 3.44 -6.69
N GLY A 4 4.93 3.30 -7.58
CA GLY A 4 5.83 4.39 -7.95
C GLY A 4 6.46 4.18 -9.32
N PRO A 5 5.84 4.61 -10.43
CA PRO A 5 4.50 5.21 -10.57
C PRO A 5 3.36 4.16 -10.58
N ILE A 6 2.09 4.60 -10.67
CA ILE A 6 0.96 3.67 -10.90
C ILE A 6 1.03 3.10 -12.32
N GLU A 7 1.07 1.77 -12.45
CA GLU A 7 1.19 1.11 -13.77
C GLU A 7 -0.18 0.80 -14.40
N PHE A 8 -1.11 0.31 -13.58
CA PHE A 8 -2.44 -0.11 -14.02
C PHE A 8 -3.50 0.59 -13.20
N VAL A 9 -4.48 1.21 -13.87
CA VAL A 9 -5.64 1.80 -13.19
C VAL A 9 -6.76 0.79 -13.10
N HIS A 10 -7.16 0.47 -11.87
CA HIS A 10 -8.20 -0.50 -11.58
C HIS A 10 -9.51 0.21 -11.19
N PRO A 11 -10.56 0.16 -12.02
CA PRO A 11 -11.85 0.73 -11.65
C PRO A 11 -12.52 -0.10 -10.54
N ASN A 12 -13.26 0.57 -9.68
CA ASN A 12 -14.07 -0.07 -8.64
C ASN A 12 -15.09 -1.04 -9.27
N LYS A 13 -15.13 -2.26 -8.74
CA LYS A 13 -16.10 -3.30 -9.11
C LYS A 13 -16.79 -3.82 -7.85
N GLY A 14 -16.33 -4.95 -7.31
CA GLY A 14 -16.78 -5.48 -6.01
C GLY A 14 -15.95 -5.01 -4.82
N CYS A 15 -14.94 -4.17 -5.06
CA CYS A 15 -14.05 -3.62 -4.04
C CYS A 15 -13.93 -2.11 -4.22
N LEU A 16 -13.70 -1.41 -3.11
CA LEU A 16 -13.20 -0.03 -3.12
C LEU A 16 -11.68 -0.07 -3.35
N ILE A 17 -11.22 0.53 -4.44
CA ILE A 17 -9.81 0.55 -4.81
C ILE A 17 -9.29 1.97 -4.70
N ASN A 18 -8.35 2.19 -3.79
CA ASN A 18 -7.58 3.43 -3.68
C ASN A 18 -6.16 3.16 -4.16
N GLN A 19 -5.69 3.90 -5.16
CA GLN A 19 -4.34 3.78 -5.72
C GLN A 19 -3.54 5.05 -5.44
N ARG A 20 -2.35 4.89 -4.85
CA ARG A 20 -1.48 5.99 -4.44
C ARG A 20 -0.14 5.83 -5.13
N GLU A 21 0.37 6.95 -5.61
CA GLU A 21 1.67 7.03 -6.29
C GLU A 21 2.65 7.74 -5.35
N ALA A 22 3.77 7.09 -5.05
CA ALA A 22 4.85 7.66 -4.26
C ALA A 22 5.49 8.84 -5.01
N GLY A 23 5.62 9.97 -4.32
CA GLY A 23 6.08 11.25 -4.89
C GLY A 23 4.97 12.14 -5.45
N VAL A 24 3.74 11.63 -5.63
CA VAL A 24 2.60 12.40 -6.16
C VAL A 24 1.43 12.46 -5.18
N HIS A 25 0.97 11.28 -4.71
CA HIS A 25 -0.16 11.15 -3.77
C HIS A 25 0.30 10.99 -2.31
N THR A 26 1.58 10.69 -2.11
CA THR A 26 2.20 10.41 -0.81
C THR A 26 3.71 10.66 -0.90
N ASP A 27 4.35 11.01 0.21
CA ASP A 27 5.78 11.32 0.23
C ASP A 27 6.67 10.08 0.03
N SER A 28 6.24 8.91 0.52
CA SER A 28 7.01 7.66 0.46
C SER A 28 6.15 6.42 0.65
N PHE A 29 6.69 5.24 0.32
CA PHE A 29 6.03 3.94 0.55
C PHE A 29 5.70 3.74 2.04
N ALA A 30 6.66 3.95 2.94
CA ALA A 30 6.46 3.82 4.38
C ALA A 30 5.40 4.81 4.94
N SER A 31 5.33 6.03 4.39
CA SER A 31 4.32 7.02 4.78
C SER A 31 2.92 6.56 4.36
N ALA A 32 2.75 6.14 3.10
CA ALA A 32 1.48 5.63 2.61
C ALA A 32 1.06 4.33 3.30
N LEU A 33 2.00 3.45 3.63
CA LEU A 33 1.68 2.18 4.28
C LEU A 33 1.21 2.41 5.73
N ARG A 34 1.83 3.34 6.46
CA ARG A 34 1.34 3.78 7.78
C ARG A 34 -0.05 4.40 7.71
N ALA A 35 -0.32 5.22 6.69
CA ALA A 35 -1.64 5.81 6.48
C ALA A 35 -2.68 4.72 6.16
N ALA A 36 -2.35 3.80 5.25
CA ALA A 36 -3.22 2.71 4.84
C ALA A 36 -3.69 1.87 6.03
N LEU A 37 -2.84 1.58 7.02
CA LEU A 37 -3.23 0.85 8.23
C LEU A 37 -4.33 1.53 9.08
N ARG A 38 -4.67 2.79 8.80
CA ARG A 38 -5.76 3.52 9.46
C ARG A 38 -6.94 3.81 8.52
N GLU A 39 -6.87 3.34 7.27
CA GLU A 39 -7.86 3.53 6.22
C GLU A 39 -8.79 2.30 6.07
N ASP A 40 -8.82 1.42 7.08
CA ASP A 40 -9.61 0.18 7.12
C ASP A 40 -9.42 -0.72 5.87
N PRO A 41 -8.18 -1.06 5.48
CA PRO A 41 -7.94 -1.85 4.28
C PRO A 41 -8.17 -3.33 4.55
N ASP A 42 -8.64 -4.07 3.55
CA ASP A 42 -8.59 -5.54 3.59
C ASP A 42 -7.31 -6.09 2.92
N VAL A 43 -6.89 -5.42 1.84
CA VAL A 43 -5.78 -5.84 0.96
C VAL A 43 -4.87 -4.67 0.67
N ILE A 44 -3.56 -4.88 0.82
CA ILE A 44 -2.53 -3.86 0.56
C ILE A 44 -1.57 -4.39 -0.50
N LEU A 45 -1.35 -3.62 -1.56
CA LEU A 45 -0.26 -3.83 -2.52
C LEU A 45 0.83 -2.80 -2.26
N VAL A 46 2.04 -3.26 -1.99
CA VAL A 46 3.24 -2.45 -1.81
C VAL A 46 4.14 -2.68 -3.03
N GLY A 47 4.25 -1.70 -3.93
CA GLY A 47 4.90 -1.89 -5.22
C GLY A 47 6.42 -2.12 -5.15
N GLU A 48 7.08 -1.61 -4.11
CA GLU A 48 8.50 -1.90 -3.85
C GLU A 48 8.79 -2.00 -2.36
N MET A 49 9.68 -2.93 -1.99
CA MET A 49 10.15 -3.15 -0.61
C MET A 49 11.68 -2.96 -0.53
N ARG A 50 12.15 -1.72 -0.77
CA ARG A 50 13.60 -1.42 -0.83
C ARG A 50 14.21 -1.03 0.52
N ASP A 51 13.45 -0.33 1.34
CA ASP A 51 13.91 0.14 2.65
C ASP A 51 13.33 -0.72 3.79
N LEU A 52 14.09 -0.78 4.89
CA LEU A 52 13.75 -1.61 6.04
C LEU A 52 12.41 -1.20 6.67
N GLU A 53 12.12 0.11 6.72
CA GLU A 53 10.89 0.63 7.33
C GLU A 53 9.66 0.14 6.57
N THR A 54 9.69 0.19 5.23
CA THR A 54 8.61 -0.32 4.38
C THR A 54 8.41 -1.83 4.57
N ILE A 55 9.50 -2.61 4.65
CA ILE A 55 9.43 -4.06 4.89
C ILE A 55 8.82 -4.38 6.25
N GLU A 56 9.28 -3.72 7.32
CA GLU A 56 8.79 -3.93 8.69
C GLU A 56 7.30 -3.60 8.82
N LEU A 57 6.86 -2.50 8.18
CA LEU A 57 5.45 -2.13 8.14
C LEU A 57 4.61 -3.12 7.35
N ALA A 58 5.12 -3.64 6.22
CA ALA A 58 4.41 -4.62 5.41
C ALA A 58 4.22 -5.95 6.17
N LEU A 59 5.25 -6.39 6.89
CA LEU A 59 5.17 -7.56 7.76
C LEU A 59 4.18 -7.34 8.91
N THR A 60 4.21 -6.17 9.55
CA THR A 60 3.26 -5.81 10.61
C THR A 60 1.81 -5.80 10.10
N ALA A 61 1.59 -5.27 8.90
CA ALA A 61 0.28 -5.28 8.25
C ALA A 61 -0.21 -6.73 8.03
N ALA A 62 0.65 -7.59 7.51
CA ALA A 62 0.33 -9.00 7.32
C ALA A 62 0.04 -9.74 8.64
N GLU A 63 0.85 -9.49 9.68
CA GLU A 63 0.66 -10.08 11.02
C GLU A 63 -0.67 -9.69 11.66
N THR A 64 -1.16 -8.48 11.38
CA THR A 64 -2.43 -7.96 11.90
C THR A 64 -3.66 -8.40 11.11
N GLY A 65 -3.48 -9.28 10.11
CA GLY A 65 -4.59 -9.92 9.38
C GLY A 65 -4.91 -9.32 8.02
N HIS A 66 -4.12 -8.35 7.54
CA HIS A 66 -4.27 -7.78 6.21
C HIS A 66 -3.63 -8.71 5.16
N LEU A 67 -4.25 -8.87 4.00
CA LEU A 67 -3.59 -9.54 2.89
C LEU A 67 -2.62 -8.56 2.22
N VAL A 68 -1.32 -8.83 2.31
CA VAL A 68 -0.27 -7.97 1.75
C VAL A 68 0.37 -8.63 0.54
N PHE A 69 0.41 -7.89 -0.57
CA PHE A 69 1.23 -8.17 -1.74
C PHE A 69 2.43 -7.23 -1.74
N GLY A 70 3.61 -7.76 -2.04
CA GLY A 70 4.87 -7.02 -2.10
C GLY A 70 5.76 -7.50 -3.23
#